data_AF-A0A067Q4G4-F1
#
_entry.id   AF-A0A067Q4G4-F1
#
_cell.length_a   1.000
_cell.length_b   1.000
_cell.length_c   1.000
_cell.angle_alpha   90.00
_cell.angle_beta   90.00
_cell.angle_gamma   90.00
#
_symmetry.space_group_name_H-M   'P 1'
#
loop_
_entity.id
_entity.type
_entity.pdbx_description
1 polymer ?
#
loop_
_entity_poly.entity_id
_entity_poly.type
_entity_poly.pdbx_seq_one_letter_code
_entity_poly.pdbx_strand_id
1 'polypeptide(L)'
;MPRLQVNPNLIECPDFASDIFAPSRATFVNEHVTEEQAVLLLQATWRVGNDADKLKWQGQIDADQLEAVEEERLAREAEAHQAAALELNRETSRKDEMKRNKAKYIPIPNRGVPDEAPVITSQYTMKRLEKGSYVGMWHFTNAGIDDALRNSSVADDDAMVMQQGADGKGSWVPAASTHIALTIIEDKDLKWEDFCQAVPRMITAM
;
A
#
# COMPACT_ATOMS: atom_id res chain seq x y z
N MET A 1 20.55 1.48 42.57
CA MET A 1 21.89 1.64 43.18
C MET A 1 22.75 2.46 42.24
N PRO A 2 23.70 3.27 42.74
CA PRO A 2 24.61 4.02 41.86
C PRO A 2 25.39 3.03 40.98
N ARG A 3 25.43 3.30 39.66
CA ARG A 3 26.14 2.49 38.67
C ARG A 3 27.63 2.74 38.79
N LEU A 4 28.44 1.69 38.65
CA LEU A 4 29.90 1.87 38.63
C LEU A 4 30.26 2.45 37.26
N GLN A 5 31.06 3.52 37.22
CA GLN A 5 31.49 4.14 35.96
C GLN A 5 32.82 3.59 35.44
N VAL A 6 33.59 2.92 36.32
CA VAL A 6 34.91 2.37 36.02
C VAL A 6 34.87 0.87 36.24
N ASN A 7 35.43 0.10 35.30
CA ASN A 7 35.51 -1.35 35.41
C ASN A 7 36.51 -1.75 36.52
N PRO A 8 36.06 -2.39 37.62
CA PRO A 8 36.92 -2.77 38.75
C PRO A 8 37.97 -3.82 38.37
N ASN A 9 37.77 -4.56 37.27
CA ASN A 9 38.75 -5.52 36.77
C ASN A 9 40.00 -4.87 36.18
N LEU A 10 39.94 -3.57 35.85
CA LEU A 10 41.07 -2.81 35.31
C LEU A 10 41.84 -2.04 36.38
N ILE A 11 41.39 -2.08 37.64
CA ILE A 11 42.03 -1.36 38.74
C ILE A 11 43.07 -2.27 39.39
N GLU A 12 44.33 -1.84 39.35
CA GLU A 12 45.44 -2.51 40.03
C GLU A 12 45.49 -2.14 41.52
N CYS A 13 46.00 -3.07 42.34
CA CYS A 13 46.17 -2.83 43.77
C CYS A 13 47.21 -1.73 43.98
N PRO A 14 46.90 -0.64 44.71
CA PRO A 14 47.88 0.38 45.03
C PRO A 14 49.09 -0.21 45.77
N ASP A 15 50.28 0.31 45.48
CA ASP A 15 51.50 -0.09 46.19
C ASP A 15 51.50 0.49 47.61
N PHE A 16 50.90 -0.26 48.55
CA PHE A 16 50.86 0.10 49.96
C PHE A 16 52.23 0.04 50.66
N ALA A 17 53.29 -0.44 50.01
CA ALA A 17 54.66 -0.36 50.52
C ALA A 17 55.33 1.00 50.24
N SER A 18 54.80 1.78 49.28
CA SER A 18 55.30 3.13 48.95
C SER A 18 55.21 4.11 50.13
N ASP A 19 56.15 5.05 50.23
CA ASP A 19 56.20 6.07 51.30
C ASP A 19 54.94 6.94 51.39
N ILE A 20 54.16 7.05 50.31
CA ILE A 20 52.88 7.77 50.29
C ILE A 20 51.89 7.20 51.31
N PHE A 21 51.94 5.89 51.55
CA PHE A 21 51.05 5.20 52.50
C PHE A 21 51.66 5.03 53.90
N ALA A 22 52.86 5.57 54.16
CA ALA A 22 53.49 5.49 55.48
C ALA A 22 52.61 6.00 56.64
N PRO A 23 51.87 7.13 56.51
CA PRO A 23 50.96 7.59 57.57
C PRO A 23 49.81 6.60 57.84
N SER A 24 49.26 6.01 56.77
CA SER A 24 48.21 5.00 56.87
C SER A 24 48.73 3.71 57.51
N ARG A 25 49.94 3.26 57.15
CA ARG A 25 50.59 2.09 57.77
C ARG A 25 50.85 2.29 59.26
N ALA A 26 51.34 3.46 59.66
CA ALA A 26 51.66 3.79 61.05
C ALA A 26 50.45 3.68 62.00
N THR A 27 49.23 3.77 61.46
CA THR A 27 47.98 3.63 62.25
C THR A 27 47.68 2.16 62.59
N PHE A 28 48.22 1.21 61.83
CA PHE A 28 48.03 -0.24 62.01
C PHE A 28 49.20 -0.93 62.74
N VAL A 29 50.35 -0.25 62.90
CA VAL A 29 51.51 -0.78 63.62
C VAL A 29 51.25 -0.71 65.12
N ASN A 30 51.41 -1.84 65.81
CA ASN A 30 51.32 -1.94 67.27
C ASN A 30 52.35 -2.98 67.78
N GLU A 31 52.38 -3.23 69.09
CA GLU A 31 53.32 -4.17 69.73
C GLU A 31 53.27 -5.62 69.18
N HIS A 32 52.23 -5.95 68.40
CA HIS A 32 51.98 -7.28 67.84
C HIS A 32 51.83 -7.29 66.30
N VAL A 33 51.92 -6.14 65.63
CA VAL A 33 51.73 -6.01 64.18
C VAL A 33 52.90 -5.25 63.57
N THR A 34 53.69 -5.93 62.74
CA THR A 34 54.83 -5.34 62.02
C THR A 34 54.37 -4.52 60.81
N GLU A 35 55.23 -3.63 60.30
CA GLU A 35 54.92 -2.83 59.11
C GLU A 35 54.57 -3.70 57.88
N GLU A 36 55.24 -4.84 57.72
CA GLU A 36 54.93 -5.81 56.65
C GLU A 36 53.52 -6.39 56.80
N GLN A 37 53.10 -6.69 58.03
CA GLN A 37 51.75 -7.18 58.31
C GLN A 37 50.69 -6.09 58.08
N ALA A 38 51.00 -4.82 58.36
CA ALA A 38 50.12 -3.69 58.06
C ALA A 38 49.91 -3.52 56.54
N VAL A 39 50.96 -3.69 55.72
CA VAL A 39 50.85 -3.69 54.25
C VAL A 39 49.94 -4.82 53.76
N LEU A 40 50.13 -6.04 54.28
CA LEU A 40 49.30 -7.18 53.92
C LEU A 40 47.82 -6.97 54.29
N LEU A 41 47.54 -6.37 55.45
CA LEU A 41 46.18 -6.04 55.88
C LEU A 41 45.52 -5.04 54.94
N LEU A 42 46.22 -3.96 54.57
CA LEU A 42 45.70 -2.95 53.63
C LEU A 42 45.41 -3.55 52.25
N GLN A 43 46.31 -4.40 51.74
CA GLN A 43 46.09 -5.13 50.50
C GLN A 43 44.90 -6.09 50.58
N ALA A 44 44.71 -6.76 51.72
CA ALA A 44 43.58 -7.67 51.93
C ALA A 44 42.25 -6.90 51.97
N THR A 45 42.19 -5.78 52.70
CA THR A 45 41.01 -4.92 52.75
C THR A 45 40.66 -4.35 51.38
N TRP A 46 41.67 -3.90 50.62
CA TRP A 46 41.47 -3.43 49.26
C TRP A 46 40.94 -4.53 48.33
N ARG A 47 41.49 -5.75 48.41
CA ARG A 47 41.01 -6.90 47.61
C ARG A 47 39.54 -7.20 47.88
N VAL A 48 39.13 -7.24 49.15
CA VAL A 48 37.72 -7.46 49.51
C VAL A 48 36.81 -6.37 48.93
N GLY A 49 37.23 -5.10 48.98
CA GLY A 49 36.49 -4.00 48.36
C GLY A 49 36.41 -4.13 46.84
N ASN A 50 37.53 -4.40 46.18
CA ASN A 50 37.59 -4.56 44.73
C ASN A 50 36.75 -5.76 44.25
N ASP A 51 36.79 -6.88 44.97
CA ASP A 51 36.00 -8.07 44.64
C ASP A 51 34.49 -7.81 44.81
N ALA A 52 34.09 -7.04 45.83
CA ALA A 52 32.70 -6.61 45.98
C ALA A 52 32.24 -5.70 44.82
N ASP A 53 33.11 -4.82 44.33
CA ASP A 53 32.81 -3.96 43.19
C ASP A 53 32.80 -4.74 41.87
N LYS A 54 33.66 -5.74 41.68
CA LYS A 54 33.59 -6.66 40.53
C LYS A 54 32.26 -7.41 40.47
N LEU A 55 31.73 -7.87 41.61
CA LEU A 55 30.42 -8.52 41.67
C LEU A 55 29.29 -7.56 41.26
N LYS A 56 29.34 -6.30 41.73
CA LYS A 56 28.36 -5.28 41.30
C LYS A 56 28.47 -4.97 39.82
N TRP A 57 29.70 -4.90 39.28
CA TRP A 57 29.94 -4.67 37.86
C TRP A 57 29.39 -5.82 37.01
N GLN A 58 29.65 -7.07 37.41
CA GLN A 58 29.10 -8.23 36.70
C GLN A 58 27.57 -8.20 36.70
N GLY A 59 26.96 -7.91 37.85
CA GLY A 59 25.50 -7.75 37.92
C GLY A 59 24.94 -6.64 37.04
N GLN A 60 25.70 -5.56 36.79
CA GLN A 60 25.31 -4.50 35.85
C GLN A 60 25.37 -5.00 34.41
N ILE A 61 26.46 -5.65 34.02
CA ILE A 61 26.62 -6.23 32.67
C ILE A 61 25.53 -7.27 32.38
N ASP A 62 25.25 -8.16 33.32
CA ASP A 62 24.23 -9.20 33.15
C ASP A 62 22.83 -8.58 33.00
N ALA A 63 22.53 -7.53 33.78
CA ALA A 63 21.27 -6.80 33.68
C ALA A 63 21.14 -6.07 32.33
N ASP A 64 22.20 -5.39 31.87
CA ASP A 64 22.21 -4.71 30.57
C ASP A 64 22.04 -5.69 29.41
N GLN A 65 22.68 -6.86 29.50
CA GLN A 65 22.55 -7.91 28.49
C GLN A 65 21.12 -8.45 28.44
N LEU A 66 20.50 -8.68 29.60
CA LEU A 66 19.11 -9.14 29.66
C LEU A 66 18.15 -8.11 29.08
N GLU A 67 18.35 -6.82 29.41
CA GLU A 67 17.54 -5.73 28.87
C GLU A 67 17.70 -5.63 27.35
N ALA A 68 18.92 -5.71 26.82
CA ALA A 68 19.16 -5.67 25.38
C ALA A 68 18.52 -6.85 24.63
N VAL A 69 18.55 -8.06 25.20
CA VAL A 69 17.89 -9.24 24.61
C VAL A 69 16.37 -9.08 24.59
N GLU A 70 15.80 -8.53 25.67
CA GLU A 70 14.36 -8.30 25.76
C GLU A 70 13.90 -7.17 24.83
N GLU A 71 14.67 -6.10 24.70
CA GLU A 71 14.43 -5.04 23.71
C GLU A 71 14.48 -5.59 22.28
N GLU A 72 15.46 -6.45 21.96
CA GLU A 72 15.54 -7.07 20.64
C GLU A 72 14.33 -7.98 20.37
N ARG A 73 13.89 -8.74 21.38
CA ARG A 73 12.69 -9.58 21.30
C ARG A 73 11.44 -8.73 21.02
N LEU A 74 11.25 -7.65 21.78
CA LEU A 74 10.14 -6.73 21.62
C LEU A 74 10.16 -6.04 20.25
N ALA A 75 11.33 -5.62 19.77
CA ALA A 75 11.49 -5.01 18.45
C ALA A 75 11.09 -5.99 17.34
N ARG A 76 11.52 -7.25 17.44
CA ARG A 76 11.18 -8.31 16.47
C ARG A 76 9.68 -8.63 16.48
N GLU A 77 9.06 -8.69 17.65
CA GLU A 77 7.62 -8.90 17.79
C GLU A 77 6.82 -7.72 17.20
N ALA A 78 7.27 -6.49 17.45
CA ALA A 78 6.65 -5.29 16.89
C ALA A 78 6.76 -5.26 15.35
N GLU A 79 7.92 -5.61 14.78
CA GLU A 79 8.11 -5.70 13.33
C GLU A 79 7.20 -6.77 12.71
N ALA A 80 7.13 -7.95 13.32
CA ALA A 80 6.24 -9.02 12.86
C ALA A 80 4.76 -8.61 12.90
N HIS A 81 4.34 -7.92 13.97
CA HIS A 81 2.99 -7.37 14.06
C HIS A 81 2.69 -6.32 13.00
N GLN A 82 3.65 -5.42 12.73
CA GLN A 82 3.51 -4.41 11.67
C GLN A 82 3.41 -5.04 10.28
N ALA A 83 4.26 -6.05 10.00
CA ALA A 83 4.22 -6.78 8.74
C ALA A 83 2.87 -7.48 8.54
N ALA A 84 2.38 -8.20 9.56
CA ALA A 84 1.08 -8.86 9.52
C ALA A 84 -0.09 -7.87 9.32
N ALA A 85 -0.04 -6.70 9.98
CA ALA A 85 -1.05 -5.66 9.81
C ALA A 85 -1.03 -5.07 8.38
N LEU A 86 0.14 -4.90 7.79
CA LEU A 86 0.30 -4.43 6.42
C LEU A 86 -0.25 -5.43 5.41
N GLU A 87 0.02 -6.73 5.59
CA GLU A 87 -0.53 -7.79 4.74
C GLU A 87 -2.06 -7.86 4.83
N LEU A 88 -2.60 -7.81 6.05
CA LEU A 88 -4.04 -7.77 6.25
C LEU A 88 -4.67 -6.56 5.53
N ASN A 89 -4.05 -5.38 5.65
CA ASN A 89 -4.53 -4.17 4.98
C ASN A 89 -4.48 -4.28 3.44
N ARG A 90 -3.41 -4.87 2.89
CA ARG A 90 -3.31 -5.14 1.45
C ARG A 90 -4.42 -6.07 0.98
N GLU A 91 -4.69 -7.14 1.74
CA GLU A 91 -5.72 -8.11 1.39
C GLU A 91 -7.14 -7.52 1.51
N THR A 92 -7.41 -6.72 2.55
CA THR A 92 -8.70 -6.01 2.68
C THR A 92 -8.87 -5.01 1.55
N SER A 93 -7.84 -4.23 1.23
CA SER A 93 -7.86 -3.27 0.11
C SER A 93 -8.14 -3.97 -1.23
N ARG A 94 -7.52 -5.12 -1.49
CA ARG A 94 -7.77 -5.93 -2.69
C ARG A 94 -9.21 -6.41 -2.75
N LYS A 95 -9.73 -6.96 -1.65
CA LYS A 95 -11.12 -7.42 -1.57
C LYS A 95 -12.12 -6.28 -1.77
N ASP A 96 -11.84 -5.12 -1.21
CA ASP A 96 -12.71 -3.95 -1.35
C ASP A 96 -12.64 -3.36 -2.76
N GLU A 97 -11.48 -3.36 -3.42
CA GLU A 97 -11.38 -3.02 -4.85
C GLU A 97 -12.18 -4.00 -5.71
N MET A 98 -12.07 -5.31 -5.45
CA MET A 98 -12.85 -6.32 -6.16
C MET A 98 -14.37 -6.14 -5.96
N LYS A 99 -14.80 -5.80 -4.74
CA LYS A 99 -16.22 -5.53 -4.44
C LYS A 99 -16.72 -4.26 -5.12
N ARG A 100 -15.91 -3.20 -5.16
CA ARG A 100 -16.27 -1.92 -5.78
C ARG A 100 -16.22 -1.97 -7.30
N ASN A 101 -15.27 -2.72 -7.86
CA ASN A 101 -15.03 -2.80 -9.29
C ASN A 101 -15.22 -4.23 -9.81
N LYS A 102 -16.41 -4.79 -9.59
CA LYS A 102 -16.73 -6.17 -10.00
C LYS A 102 -16.49 -6.38 -11.50
N ALA A 103 -16.84 -5.39 -12.33
CA ALA A 103 -16.73 -5.45 -13.79
C ALA A 103 -15.28 -5.69 -14.27
N LYS A 104 -14.29 -5.05 -13.64
CA LYS A 104 -12.87 -5.22 -13.98
C LYS A 104 -12.34 -6.62 -13.65
N TYR A 105 -12.93 -7.28 -12.65
CA TYR A 105 -12.50 -8.58 -12.15
C TYR A 105 -13.35 -9.75 -12.65
N ILE A 106 -14.23 -9.53 -13.64
CA ILE A 106 -14.97 -10.60 -14.29
C ILE A 106 -13.98 -11.46 -15.09
N PRO A 107 -13.90 -12.78 -14.86
CA PRO A 107 -13.08 -13.65 -15.67
C PRO A 107 -13.50 -13.55 -17.13
N ILE A 108 -12.55 -13.20 -18.01
CA ILE A 108 -12.79 -13.19 -19.45
C ILE A 108 -12.98 -14.65 -19.87
N PRO A 109 -14.15 -15.03 -20.42
CA PRO A 109 -14.37 -16.40 -20.84
C PRO A 109 -13.35 -16.75 -21.93
N ASN A 110 -12.75 -17.94 -21.84
CA ASN A 110 -11.83 -18.46 -22.84
C ASN A 110 -12.62 -18.79 -24.13
N ARG A 111 -12.84 -17.76 -24.95
CA ARG A 111 -13.46 -17.86 -26.27
C ARG A 111 -12.35 -17.71 -27.31
N GLY A 112 -12.48 -18.46 -28.40
CA GLY A 112 -11.63 -18.26 -29.57
C GLY A 112 -11.72 -16.81 -30.05
N VAL A 113 -10.66 -16.32 -30.68
CA VAL A 113 -10.69 -15.02 -31.37
C VAL A 113 -11.82 -15.09 -32.40
N PRO A 114 -12.76 -14.14 -32.42
CA PRO A 114 -13.77 -14.10 -33.47
C PRO A 114 -13.11 -13.99 -34.84
N ASP A 115 -13.49 -14.87 -35.78
CA ASP A 115 -13.01 -14.82 -37.17
C ASP A 115 -13.61 -13.62 -37.94
N GLU A 116 -14.72 -13.07 -37.43
CA GLU A 116 -15.43 -11.94 -38.00
C GLU A 116 -15.27 -10.70 -37.12
N ALA A 117 -14.99 -9.55 -37.75
CA ALA A 117 -14.95 -8.29 -37.06
C ALA A 117 -16.35 -7.93 -36.53
N PRO A 118 -16.52 -7.59 -35.24
CA PRO A 118 -17.81 -7.21 -34.71
C PRO A 118 -18.30 -5.93 -35.40
N VAL A 119 -19.53 -5.96 -35.90
CA VAL A 119 -20.19 -4.76 -36.45
C VAL A 119 -20.59 -3.88 -35.27
N ILE A 120 -19.77 -2.88 -34.96
CA ILE A 120 -20.06 -1.91 -33.89
C ILE A 120 -21.02 -0.87 -34.46
N THR A 121 -22.32 -1.11 -34.30
CA THR A 121 -23.34 -0.10 -34.59
C THR A 121 -23.43 0.92 -33.46
N SER A 122 -24.14 2.02 -33.70
CA SER A 122 -24.34 3.04 -32.67
C SER A 122 -25.04 2.45 -31.42
N GLN A 123 -24.73 2.98 -30.24
CA GLN A 123 -25.41 2.62 -28.99
C GLN A 123 -26.93 2.86 -29.08
N TYR A 124 -27.33 3.90 -29.81
CA TYR A 124 -28.73 4.18 -30.15
C TYR A 124 -29.40 3.00 -30.87
N THR A 125 -28.76 2.52 -31.95
CA THR A 125 -29.23 1.38 -32.74
C THR A 125 -29.34 0.12 -31.89
N MET A 126 -28.32 -0.19 -31.08
CA MET A 126 -28.34 -1.35 -30.17
C MET A 126 -29.49 -1.28 -29.17
N LYS A 127 -29.69 -0.15 -28.49
CA LYS A 127 -30.80 0.03 -27.53
C LYS A 127 -32.18 -0.11 -28.18
N ARG A 128 -32.35 0.39 -29.40
CA ARG A 128 -33.63 0.24 -30.12
C ARG A 128 -33.87 -1.20 -30.55
N LEU A 129 -32.83 -1.93 -30.98
CA LEU A 129 -32.91 -3.36 -31.25
C LEU A 129 -33.27 -4.16 -29.98
N GLU A 130 -32.65 -3.87 -28.83
CA GLU A 130 -32.99 -4.47 -27.53
C GLU A 130 -34.45 -4.20 -27.12
N LYS A 131 -34.95 -2.98 -27.40
CA LYS A 131 -36.37 -2.59 -27.19
C LYS A 131 -37.32 -3.20 -28.25
N GLY A 132 -36.82 -3.94 -29.24
CA GLY A 132 -37.61 -4.48 -30.36
C GLY A 132 -38.21 -3.40 -31.28
N SER A 133 -37.66 -2.18 -31.23
CA SER A 133 -38.10 -1.06 -32.05
C SER A 133 -37.45 -1.13 -33.42
N TYR A 134 -38.19 -0.72 -34.46
CA TYR A 134 -37.63 -0.61 -35.81
C TYR A 134 -36.46 0.39 -35.86
N VAL A 135 -35.39 0.00 -36.54
CA VAL A 135 -34.20 0.81 -36.79
C VAL A 135 -33.94 0.84 -38.30
N GLY A 136 -33.72 2.04 -38.86
CA GLY A 136 -33.44 2.20 -40.28
C GLY A 136 -32.12 1.56 -40.71
N MET A 137 -32.07 1.05 -41.94
CA MET A 137 -30.94 0.31 -42.48
C MET A 137 -29.68 1.16 -42.64
N TRP A 138 -29.82 2.49 -42.75
CA TRP A 138 -28.70 3.40 -42.88
C TRP A 138 -27.66 3.24 -41.75
N HIS A 139 -28.09 2.91 -40.52
CA HIS A 139 -27.20 2.69 -39.38
C HIS A 139 -26.23 1.51 -39.55
N PHE A 140 -26.52 0.58 -40.46
CA PHE A 140 -25.70 -0.60 -40.75
C PHE A 140 -24.82 -0.42 -42.00
N THR A 141 -24.95 0.71 -42.70
CA THR A 141 -24.07 1.08 -43.81
C THR A 141 -22.68 1.48 -43.30
N ASN A 142 -21.67 1.52 -44.17
CA ASN A 142 -20.35 2.02 -43.78
C ASN A 142 -20.41 3.47 -43.29
N ALA A 143 -21.23 4.32 -43.94
CA ALA A 143 -21.42 5.70 -43.53
C ALA A 143 -22.05 5.80 -42.13
N GLY A 144 -23.06 4.97 -41.85
CA GLY A 144 -23.71 4.92 -40.54
C GLY A 144 -22.80 4.38 -39.43
N ILE A 145 -21.92 3.41 -39.73
CA ILE A 145 -20.93 2.87 -38.77
C ILE A 145 -19.82 3.89 -38.50
N ASP A 146 -19.29 4.54 -39.54
CA ASP A 146 -18.28 5.59 -39.38
C ASP A 146 -18.85 6.77 -38.58
N ASP A 147 -20.11 7.12 -38.81
CA ASP A 147 -20.82 8.13 -38.02
C ASP A 147 -20.97 7.71 -36.55
N ALA A 148 -21.39 6.46 -36.31
CA ALA A 148 -21.49 5.89 -34.98
C ALA A 148 -20.15 5.90 -34.22
N LEU A 149 -19.03 5.65 -34.92
CA LEU A 149 -17.69 5.71 -34.36
C LEU A 149 -17.29 7.14 -33.95
N ARG A 150 -17.69 8.14 -34.73
CA ARG A 150 -17.37 9.55 -34.50
C ARG A 150 -18.27 10.18 -33.43
N ASN A 151 -19.53 9.77 -33.37
CA ASN A 151 -20.57 10.37 -32.56
C ASN A 151 -21.07 9.45 -31.45
N SER A 152 -20.18 8.64 -30.86
CA SER A 152 -20.51 7.71 -29.78
C SER A 152 -20.87 8.44 -28.48
N SER A 153 -22.02 9.12 -28.45
CA SER A 153 -22.57 9.69 -27.22
C SER A 153 -23.33 8.60 -26.47
N VAL A 154 -23.08 8.49 -25.16
CA VAL A 154 -23.62 7.45 -24.26
C VAL A 154 -25.03 7.82 -23.77
N ALA A 155 -25.54 8.99 -24.15
CA ALA A 155 -26.82 9.48 -23.65
C ALA A 155 -27.96 8.55 -24.08
N ASP A 156 -28.82 8.20 -23.12
CA ASP A 156 -30.06 7.51 -23.44
C ASP A 156 -30.99 8.44 -24.19
N ASP A 157 -31.75 7.93 -25.15
CA ASP A 157 -32.65 8.75 -25.97
C ASP A 157 -33.73 9.44 -25.11
N ASP A 158 -34.11 8.77 -24.03
CA ASP A 158 -35.02 9.25 -22.98
C ASP A 158 -34.32 10.16 -21.94
N ALA A 159 -32.99 10.32 -22.00
CA ALA A 159 -32.27 11.22 -21.11
C ALA A 159 -32.50 12.67 -21.52
N MET A 160 -32.58 13.57 -20.55
CA MET A 160 -32.72 15.00 -20.83
C MET A 160 -31.32 15.63 -20.97
N VAL A 161 -31.08 16.30 -22.09
CA VAL A 161 -29.87 17.08 -22.37
C VAL A 161 -30.21 18.57 -22.27
N MET A 162 -29.36 19.34 -21.61
CA MET A 162 -29.53 20.79 -21.49
C MET A 162 -28.94 21.47 -22.73
N GLN A 163 -29.78 22.08 -23.56
CA GLN A 163 -29.38 22.86 -24.72
C GLN A 163 -29.47 24.36 -24.39
N GLN A 164 -28.41 25.12 -24.64
CA GLN A 164 -28.47 26.58 -24.51
C GLN A 164 -29.07 27.20 -25.77
N GLY A 165 -30.18 27.93 -25.59
CA GLY A 165 -30.75 28.77 -26.64
C GLY A 165 -29.89 29.99 -26.94
N ALA A 166 -30.11 30.61 -28.11
CA ALA A 166 -29.42 31.83 -28.54
C ALA A 166 -29.64 33.04 -27.61
N ASP A 167 -30.64 32.96 -26.73
CA ASP A 167 -31.00 33.91 -25.68
C ASP A 167 -30.30 33.63 -24.34
N GLY A 168 -29.41 32.63 -24.28
CA GLY A 168 -28.67 32.25 -23.06
C GLY A 168 -29.48 31.48 -22.04
N LYS A 169 -30.75 31.12 -22.34
CA LYS A 169 -31.56 30.25 -21.48
C LYS A 169 -31.35 28.79 -21.86
N GLY A 170 -31.09 27.94 -20.86
CA GLY A 170 -31.01 26.49 -21.05
C GLY A 170 -32.40 25.87 -21.10
N SER A 171 -32.72 25.14 -22.15
CA SER A 171 -33.88 24.25 -22.22
C SER A 171 -33.44 22.80 -22.03
N TRP A 172 -34.24 22.02 -21.31
CA TRP A 172 -34.05 20.58 -21.24
C TRP A 172 -34.82 19.94 -22.39
N VAL A 173 -34.11 19.24 -23.26
CA VAL A 173 -34.65 18.56 -24.43
C VAL A 173 -34.24 17.09 -24.34
N PRO A 174 -35.11 16.13 -24.72
CA PRO A 174 -34.68 14.74 -24.83
C PRO A 174 -33.42 14.62 -25.70
N ALA A 175 -32.48 13.77 -25.32
CA ALA A 175 -31.23 13.54 -26.05
C ALA A 175 -31.53 13.17 -27.51
N ALA A 176 -32.60 12.39 -27.71
CA ALA A 176 -33.17 12.04 -29.01
C ALA A 176 -33.38 13.25 -29.94
N SER A 177 -33.78 14.40 -29.41
CA SER A 177 -34.07 15.61 -30.19
C SER A 177 -32.84 16.53 -30.34
N THR A 178 -31.75 16.24 -29.63
CA THR A 178 -30.47 16.94 -29.74
C THR A 178 -29.49 16.25 -30.69
N HIS A 179 -29.81 15.05 -31.18
CA HIS A 179 -29.08 14.48 -32.32
C HIS A 179 -29.14 15.51 -33.44
N ILE A 180 -28.01 16.16 -33.70
CA ILE A 180 -27.82 16.97 -34.90
C ILE A 180 -28.27 16.08 -36.04
N ALA A 181 -29.19 16.58 -36.86
CA ALA A 181 -29.68 15.90 -38.06
C ALA A 181 -28.51 15.68 -39.03
N LEU A 182 -27.65 14.73 -38.69
CA LEU A 182 -26.78 14.05 -39.61
C LEU A 182 -27.72 13.34 -40.57
N THR A 183 -27.41 13.42 -41.85
CA THR A 183 -28.23 12.96 -42.96
C THR A 183 -28.51 11.45 -42.86
N ILE A 184 -29.44 11.06 -42.00
CA ILE A 184 -30.00 9.72 -41.92
C ILE A 184 -30.81 9.56 -43.20
N ILE A 185 -30.40 8.62 -44.03
CA ILE A 185 -31.07 8.31 -45.29
C ILE A 185 -32.19 7.33 -44.96
N GLU A 186 -33.42 7.64 -45.37
CA GLU A 186 -34.54 6.71 -45.24
C GLU A 186 -34.29 5.46 -46.10
N ASP A 187 -34.79 4.31 -45.67
CA ASP A 187 -34.58 3.02 -46.36
C ASP A 187 -35.00 3.06 -47.85
N LYS A 188 -36.02 3.85 -48.18
CA LYS A 188 -36.52 4.03 -49.57
C LYS A 188 -35.55 4.79 -50.48
N ASP A 189 -34.72 5.65 -49.90
CA ASP A 189 -33.78 6.52 -50.60
C ASP A 189 -32.34 5.96 -50.54
N LEU A 190 -32.18 4.78 -49.93
CA LEU A 190 -30.90 4.12 -49.81
C LEU A 190 -30.45 3.54 -51.15
N LYS A 191 -29.19 3.77 -51.52
CA LYS A 191 -28.62 3.18 -52.73
C LYS A 191 -28.60 1.67 -52.61
N TRP A 192 -28.77 0.98 -53.74
CA TRP A 192 -28.79 -0.48 -53.77
C TRP A 192 -27.51 -1.12 -53.19
N GLU A 193 -26.35 -0.51 -53.44
CA GLU A 193 -25.06 -0.98 -52.89
C GLU A 193 -25.01 -0.88 -51.36
N ASP A 194 -25.53 0.20 -50.79
CA ASP A 194 -25.59 0.42 -49.35
C ASP A 194 -26.62 -0.52 -48.70
N PHE A 195 -27.74 -0.76 -49.40
CA PHE A 195 -28.75 -1.73 -48.99
C PHE A 195 -28.18 -3.15 -48.91
N CYS A 196 -27.46 -3.61 -49.94
CA CYS A 196 -26.83 -4.93 -49.96
C CYS A 196 -25.78 -5.11 -48.85
N GLN A 197 -25.14 -4.03 -48.39
CA GLN A 197 -24.20 -4.06 -47.26
C GLN A 197 -24.90 -4.03 -45.90
N ALA A 198 -25.95 -3.22 -45.78
CA ALA A 198 -26.68 -3.02 -44.53
C ALA A 198 -27.47 -4.27 -44.10
N VAL A 199 -28.11 -4.96 -45.04
CA VAL A 199 -28.98 -6.13 -44.76
C VAL A 199 -28.26 -7.26 -43.99
N PRO A 200 -27.13 -7.82 -44.46
CA PRO A 200 -26.47 -8.91 -43.74
C PRO A 200 -26.01 -8.47 -42.35
N ARG A 201 -25.54 -7.23 -42.21
CA ARG A 201 -25.10 -6.66 -40.93
C ARG A 201 -26.24 -6.45 -39.95
N MET A 202 -27.40 -6.00 -40.43
CA MET A 202 -28.61 -5.85 -39.62
C MET A 202 -29.07 -7.22 -39.10
N ILE A 203 -29.08 -8.25 -39.96
CA ILE A 203 -29.46 -9.61 -39.57
C ILE A 203 -28.51 -10.17 -38.51
N THR A 204 -27.20 -9.95 -38.64
CA THR A 204 -26.22 -10.40 -37.64
C THR A 204 -26.33 -9.64 -36.31
N ALA A 205 -26.88 -8.42 -36.32
CA ALA A 205 -27.03 -7.58 -35.13
C ALA A 205 -28.36 -7.81 -34.36
N MET A 206 -29.34 -8.48 -34.97
CA MET A 206 -30.60 -8.89 -34.33
C MET A 206 -30.43 -10.19 -33.54
#